data_AF-A0A1I7V5A4-F1
#
_entry.id   AF-A0A1I7V5A4-F1
#
_cell.length_a   1.000
_cell.length_b   1.000
_cell.length_c   1.000
_cell.angle_alpha   90.00
_cell.angle_beta   90.00
_cell.angle_gamma   90.00
#
_symmetry.space_group_name_H-M   'P 1'
#
loop_
_entity.id
_entity.type
_entity.pdbx_description
1 polymer ?
#
loop_
_entity_poly.entity_id
_entity_poly.type
_entity_poly.pdbx_seq_one_letter_code
_entity_poly.pdbx_strand_id
1 'polypeptide(L)'
;MRQLTRNPKFLAFMLVVAFADASKLSHCCTSGKRHFEQSSSCTEIKLNETANTCILTASICCMDTLLEHNCNHGMKMAEREDQCLLNTDQVGGGIRKECCECCLLAKELSRNDKSCIAPNGFGAACLRSFHQCCPEDAVSKHVSKHHRYESHSDLTDLLSVGNRCASAKCKHLCTDRGGATVECSCRTGYELGSDGYSCIG
;
A
#
# COMPACT_ATOMS: atom_id res chain seq x y z
N MET A 1 29.41 30.73 -0.03
CA MET A 1 28.30 29.83 0.38
C MET A 1 28.67 28.34 0.22
N ARG A 2 29.78 27.87 0.82
CA ARG A 2 30.17 26.44 0.84
C ARG A 2 31.03 26.13 2.08
N GLN A 3 30.48 26.27 3.29
CA GLN A 3 31.15 25.77 4.52
C GLN A 3 30.17 25.35 5.65
N LEU A 4 28.85 25.52 5.50
CA LEU A 4 27.90 25.22 6.58
C LEU A 4 27.50 23.73 6.70
N THR A 5 27.79 22.90 5.70
CA THR A 5 27.45 21.47 5.70
C THR A 5 28.54 20.56 6.30
N ARG A 6 29.69 21.12 6.73
CA ARG A 6 30.81 20.36 7.33
C ARG A 6 30.94 20.61 8.83
N ASN A 7 29.81 20.73 9.54
CA ASN A 7 29.82 20.74 11.00
C ASN A 7 28.91 19.61 11.52
N PRO A 8 29.47 18.56 12.17
CA PRO A 8 28.69 17.42 12.63
C PRO A 8 27.60 17.82 13.64
N LYS A 9 27.78 18.94 14.35
CA LYS A 9 26.76 19.49 15.25
C LYS A 9 25.57 20.12 14.49
N PHE A 10 25.82 20.71 13.32
CA PHE A 10 24.76 21.28 12.47
C PHE A 10 23.95 20.17 11.79
N LEU A 11 24.62 19.11 11.32
CA LEU A 11 23.98 17.91 10.79
C LEU A 11 23.12 17.20 11.85
N ALA A 12 23.66 17.04 13.07
CA ALA A 12 22.90 16.48 14.20
C ALA A 12 21.68 17.34 14.56
N PHE A 13 21.81 18.67 14.55
CA PHE A 13 20.69 19.57 14.84
C PHE A 13 19.58 19.49 13.77
N MET A 14 19.94 19.48 12.48
CA MET A 14 18.96 19.33 11.40
C MET A 14 18.23 17.97 11.43
N LEU A 15 18.95 16.90 11.78
CA LEU A 15 18.35 15.58 12.02
C LEU A 15 17.33 15.65 13.17
N VAL A 16 17.69 16.21 14.32
CA VAL A 16 16.80 16.34 15.49
C VAL A 16 15.53 17.11 15.16
N VAL A 17 15.63 18.21 14.42
CA VAL A 17 14.44 19.00 14.00
C VAL A 17 13.54 18.19 13.07
N ALA A 18 14.10 17.52 12.06
CA ALA A 18 13.34 16.68 11.13
C ALA A 18 12.61 15.51 11.84
N PHE A 19 13.26 14.88 12.83
CA PHE A 19 12.64 13.82 13.65
C PHE A 19 11.49 14.35 14.53
N ALA A 20 11.62 15.57 15.07
CA ALA A 20 10.58 16.19 15.88
C ALA A 20 9.32 16.55 15.06
N ASP A 21 9.48 16.97 13.81
CA ASP A 21 8.35 17.28 12.93
C ASP A 21 7.65 16.00 12.41
N ALA A 22 8.42 14.96 12.08
CA ALA A 22 7.86 13.67 11.67
C ALA A 22 7.04 13.00 12.80
N SER A 23 7.53 13.05 14.04
CA SER A 23 6.81 12.50 15.20
C SER A 23 5.51 13.25 15.51
N LYS A 24 5.47 14.58 15.34
CA LYS A 24 4.24 15.38 15.47
C LYS A 24 3.19 15.03 14.42
N LEU A 25 3.58 14.92 13.15
CA LEU A 25 2.64 14.54 12.08
C LEU A 25 2.09 13.12 12.28
N SER A 26 2.93 12.18 12.76
CA SER A 26 2.49 10.83 13.13
C SER A 26 1.42 10.84 14.22
N HIS A 27 1.58 11.67 15.26
CA HIS A 27 0.56 11.83 16.30
C HIS A 27 -0.75 12.41 15.75
N CYS A 28 -0.67 13.40 14.85
CA CYS A 28 -1.84 13.96 14.17
C CYS A 28 -2.56 12.91 13.31
N CYS A 29 -1.80 12.11 12.56
CA CYS A 29 -2.33 11.00 11.77
C CYS A 29 -3.09 10.01 12.66
N THR A 30 -2.47 9.59 13.77
CA THR A 30 -3.07 8.68 14.75
C THR A 30 -4.37 9.23 15.33
N SER A 31 -4.42 10.54 15.59
CA SER A 31 -5.63 11.22 16.08
C SER A 31 -6.75 11.19 15.04
N GLY A 32 -6.42 11.39 13.76
CA GLY A 32 -7.35 11.22 12.64
C GLY A 32 -7.91 9.81 12.51
N LYS A 33 -7.05 8.78 12.57
CA LYS A 33 -7.48 7.37 12.53
C LYS A 33 -8.46 7.05 13.66
N ARG A 34 -8.09 7.43 14.89
CA ARG A 34 -8.93 7.24 16.09
C ARG A 34 -10.29 7.93 15.97
N HIS A 35 -10.34 9.14 15.40
CA HIS A 35 -11.60 9.85 15.19
C HIS A 35 -12.57 9.06 14.30
N PHE A 36 -12.08 8.48 13.20
CA PHE A 36 -12.91 7.60 12.37
C PHE A 36 -13.38 6.37 13.15
N GLU A 37 -12.48 5.68 13.87
CA GLU A 37 -12.83 4.49 14.64
C GLU A 37 -13.94 4.76 15.68
N GLN A 38 -13.99 5.96 16.23
CA GLN A 38 -14.98 6.36 17.24
C GLN A 38 -16.28 6.90 16.64
N SER A 39 -16.23 7.60 15.51
CA SER A 39 -17.39 8.33 14.96
C SER A 39 -17.94 7.75 13.66
N SER A 40 -17.22 6.83 13.02
CA SER A 40 -17.47 6.35 11.65
C SER A 40 -17.61 7.49 10.62
N SER A 41 -17.06 8.67 10.91
CA SER A 41 -17.08 9.85 10.06
C SER A 41 -15.71 10.53 10.09
N CYS A 42 -15.42 11.32 9.06
CA CYS A 42 -14.23 12.17 8.99
C CYS A 42 -14.56 13.67 8.98
N THR A 43 -15.78 14.02 9.39
CA THR A 43 -16.19 15.40 9.62
C THR A 43 -15.79 15.85 11.02
N GLU A 44 -15.51 17.15 11.19
CA GLU A 44 -15.34 17.80 12.50
C GLU A 44 -14.27 17.17 13.41
N ILE A 45 -13.12 16.79 12.85
CA ILE A 45 -12.00 16.23 13.62
C ILE A 45 -11.53 17.27 14.65
N LYS A 46 -11.71 16.96 15.94
CA LYS A 46 -11.28 17.83 17.04
C LYS A 46 -9.81 17.56 17.35
N LEU A 47 -8.95 18.55 17.09
CA LEU A 47 -7.54 18.50 17.43
C LEU A 47 -7.23 19.60 18.44
N ASN A 48 -6.36 19.30 19.40
CA ASN A 48 -5.84 20.30 20.34
C ASN A 48 -4.76 21.19 19.70
N GLU A 49 -4.28 20.82 18.51
CA GLU A 49 -3.26 21.52 17.74
C GLU A 49 -3.89 22.40 16.66
N THR A 50 -3.37 23.62 16.51
CA THR A 50 -3.84 24.61 15.51
C THR A 50 -3.00 24.62 14.24
N ALA A 51 -1.92 23.84 14.18
CA ALA A 51 -1.08 23.76 13.00
C ALA A 51 -1.85 23.15 11.83
N ASN A 52 -1.99 23.90 10.74
CA ASN A 52 -2.69 23.46 9.53
C ASN A 52 -2.15 22.12 8.99
N THR A 53 -0.84 21.87 9.10
CA THR A 53 -0.22 20.60 8.70
C THR A 53 -0.77 19.42 9.50
N CYS A 54 -0.97 19.59 10.81
CA CYS A 54 -1.56 18.58 11.68
C CYS A 54 -3.01 18.28 11.29
N ILE A 55 -3.82 19.32 11.06
CA ILE A 55 -5.23 19.19 10.65
C ILE A 55 -5.34 18.43 9.33
N LEU A 56 -4.51 18.79 8.35
CA LEU A 56 -4.46 18.10 7.06
C LEU A 56 -4.05 16.64 7.22
N THR A 57 -2.98 16.37 7.97
CA THR A 57 -2.51 14.99 8.20
C THR A 57 -3.55 14.14 8.91
N ALA A 58 -4.25 14.67 9.91
CA ALA A 58 -5.32 13.97 10.59
C ALA A 58 -6.49 13.67 9.63
N SER A 59 -6.89 14.63 8.81
CA SER A 59 -7.97 14.45 7.82
C SER A 59 -7.62 13.38 6.79
N ILE A 60 -6.38 13.39 6.26
CA ILE A 60 -5.88 12.37 5.33
C ILE A 60 -5.95 10.99 5.97
N CYS A 61 -5.38 10.83 7.16
CA CYS A 61 -5.34 9.52 7.83
C CYS A 61 -6.73 9.04 8.28
N CYS A 62 -7.65 9.94 8.62
CA CYS A 62 -9.05 9.60 8.86
C CYS A 62 -9.69 9.01 7.61
N MET A 63 -9.59 9.72 6.48
CA MET A 63 -10.17 9.29 5.21
C MET A 63 -9.57 7.98 4.71
N ASP A 64 -8.26 7.78 4.85
CA ASP A 64 -7.60 6.53 4.51
C ASP A 64 -8.15 5.36 5.33
N THR A 65 -8.32 5.54 6.65
CA THR A 65 -8.93 4.54 7.54
C THR A 65 -10.38 4.25 7.15
N LEU A 66 -11.15 5.28 6.76
CA LEU A 66 -12.51 5.11 6.25
C LEU A 66 -12.53 4.25 4.98
N LEU A 67 -11.63 4.52 4.02
CA LEU A 67 -11.57 3.77 2.78
C LEU A 67 -11.13 2.31 3.02
N GLU A 68 -10.17 2.10 3.92
CA GLU A 68 -9.73 0.76 4.33
C GLU A 68 -10.86 -0.03 5.01
N HIS A 69 -11.58 0.58 5.96
CA HIS A 69 -12.74 -0.02 6.60
C HIS A 69 -13.80 -0.44 5.57
N ASN A 70 -14.07 0.42 4.59
CA ASN A 70 -15.01 0.13 3.52
C ASN A 70 -14.50 -0.99 2.59
N CYS A 71 -13.23 -1.00 2.25
CA CYS A 71 -12.63 -2.10 1.49
C CYS A 71 -12.77 -3.45 2.21
N ASN A 72 -12.46 -3.47 3.52
CA ASN A 72 -12.60 -4.65 4.38
C ASN A 72 -14.05 -5.12 4.47
N HIS A 73 -15.01 -4.20 4.54
CA HIS A 73 -16.42 -4.53 4.49
C HIS A 73 -16.79 -5.19 3.15
N GLY A 74 -16.29 -4.66 2.03
CA GLY A 74 -16.50 -5.25 0.70
C GLY A 74 -15.96 -6.67 0.60
N MET A 75 -14.75 -6.94 1.09
CA MET A 75 -14.19 -8.30 1.10
C MET A 75 -15.07 -9.28 1.89
N LYS A 76 -15.55 -8.88 3.08
CA LYS A 76 -16.45 -9.72 3.89
C LYS A 76 -17.78 -10.02 3.20
N MET A 77 -18.31 -9.08 2.41
CA MET A 77 -19.51 -9.31 1.61
C MET A 77 -19.25 -10.39 0.55
N ALA A 78 -18.13 -10.29 -0.19
CA ALA A 78 -17.74 -11.30 -1.16
C ALA A 78 -17.52 -12.67 -0.50
N GLU A 79 -16.93 -12.75 0.70
CA GLU A 79 -16.74 -13.99 1.44
C GLU A 79 -18.05 -14.68 1.81
N ARG A 80 -19.03 -13.92 2.32
CA ARG A 80 -20.26 -14.45 2.95
C ARG A 80 -21.46 -14.55 2.00
N GLU A 81 -21.64 -13.57 1.13
CA GLU A 81 -22.86 -13.38 0.35
C GLU A 81 -22.68 -13.77 -1.11
N ASP A 82 -21.44 -13.98 -1.56
CA ASP A 82 -21.06 -14.20 -2.98
C ASP A 82 -21.61 -13.11 -3.93
N GLN A 83 -21.98 -11.96 -3.38
CA GLN A 83 -22.60 -10.86 -4.09
C GLN A 83 -22.04 -9.53 -3.58
N CYS A 84 -21.82 -8.61 -4.53
CA CYS A 84 -21.33 -7.26 -4.26
C CYS A 84 -22.45 -6.24 -4.48
N LEU A 85 -23.48 -6.31 -3.64
CA LEU A 85 -24.65 -5.41 -3.69
C LEU A 85 -24.33 -4.06 -3.06
N LEU A 86 -24.12 -2.99 -3.83
CA LEU A 86 -23.78 -1.69 -3.23
C LEU A 86 -24.31 -0.45 -3.95
N ASN A 87 -24.73 0.51 -3.12
CA ASN A 87 -24.92 1.92 -3.47
C ASN A 87 -23.56 2.61 -3.51
N THR A 88 -23.11 3.00 -4.71
CA THR A 88 -21.87 3.77 -4.94
C THR A 88 -21.92 5.18 -4.36
N ASP A 89 -23.10 5.65 -3.98
CA ASP A 89 -23.37 7.05 -3.61
C ASP A 89 -22.91 7.39 -2.19
N GLN A 90 -22.56 6.39 -1.38
CA GLN A 90 -21.99 6.61 -0.06
C GLN A 90 -20.49 6.91 -0.15
N VAL A 91 -19.98 7.72 0.78
CA VAL A 91 -18.53 7.92 0.94
C VAL A 91 -17.86 6.57 1.20
N GLY A 92 -16.92 6.19 0.33
CA GLY A 92 -16.28 4.87 0.35
C GLY A 92 -17.08 3.74 -0.32
N GLY A 93 -18.22 4.03 -0.95
CA GLY A 93 -19.01 3.05 -1.70
C GLY A 93 -18.26 2.45 -2.89
N GLY A 94 -17.53 3.29 -3.64
CA GLY A 94 -16.69 2.84 -4.75
C GLY A 94 -15.59 1.85 -4.32
N ILE A 95 -14.83 2.17 -3.27
CA ILE A 95 -13.75 1.29 -2.78
C ILE A 95 -14.30 -0.01 -2.19
N ARG A 96 -15.45 0.06 -1.52
CA ARG A 96 -16.16 -1.12 -1.00
C ARG A 96 -16.54 -2.06 -2.15
N LYS A 97 -17.06 -1.53 -3.25
CA LYS A 97 -17.41 -2.29 -4.44
C LYS A 97 -16.18 -2.91 -5.10
N GLU A 98 -15.14 -2.11 -5.36
CA GLU A 98 -13.90 -2.59 -5.96
C GLU A 98 -13.29 -3.75 -5.16
N CYS A 99 -13.13 -3.59 -3.85
CA CYS A 99 -12.56 -4.63 -3.00
C CYS A 99 -13.42 -5.90 -2.94
N CYS A 100 -14.76 -5.75 -2.95
CA CYS A 100 -15.68 -6.88 -3.02
C CYS A 100 -15.52 -7.65 -4.33
N GLU A 101 -15.58 -6.96 -5.48
CA GLU A 101 -15.50 -7.60 -6.80
C GLU A 101 -14.15 -8.30 -7.01
N CYS A 102 -13.05 -7.70 -6.55
CA CYS A 102 -11.73 -8.29 -6.64
C CYS A 102 -11.58 -9.53 -5.74
N CYS A 103 -12.17 -9.50 -4.55
CA CYS A 103 -12.24 -10.68 -3.68
C CYS A 103 -13.10 -11.79 -4.30
N LEU A 104 -14.26 -11.45 -4.87
CA LEU A 104 -15.16 -12.40 -5.50
C LEU A 104 -14.51 -13.05 -6.74
N LEU A 105 -13.75 -12.29 -7.52
CA LEU A 105 -12.96 -12.83 -8.64
C LEU A 105 -11.93 -13.87 -8.17
N ALA A 106 -11.22 -13.61 -7.07
CA ALA A 106 -10.27 -14.57 -6.50
C ALA A 106 -10.98 -15.87 -6.08
N LYS A 107 -12.14 -15.76 -5.43
CA LYS A 107 -12.99 -16.91 -5.08
C LYS A 107 -13.45 -17.68 -6.32
N GLU A 108 -13.87 -16.97 -7.36
CA GLU A 108 -14.33 -17.59 -8.61
C GLU A 108 -13.22 -18.36 -9.30
N LEU A 109 -12.01 -17.79 -9.41
CA LEU A 109 -10.85 -18.51 -9.95
C LEU A 109 -10.57 -19.79 -9.15
N SER A 110 -10.65 -19.69 -7.83
CA SER A 110 -10.41 -20.82 -6.93
C SER A 110 -11.47 -21.92 -7.07
N ARG A 111 -12.74 -21.56 -7.23
CA ARG A 111 -13.85 -22.50 -7.49
C ARG A 111 -13.72 -23.24 -8.82
N ASN A 112 -13.04 -22.63 -9.80
CA ASN A 112 -12.82 -23.20 -11.12
C ASN A 112 -11.44 -23.89 -11.24
N ASP A 113 -10.78 -24.22 -10.12
CA ASP A 113 -9.44 -24.82 -10.06
C ASP A 113 -8.37 -24.05 -10.86
N LYS A 114 -8.53 -22.73 -11.00
CA LYS A 114 -7.56 -21.84 -11.67
C LYS A 114 -6.60 -21.24 -10.65
N SER A 115 -5.38 -20.95 -11.12
CA SER A 115 -4.39 -20.24 -10.32
C SER A 115 -4.90 -18.85 -9.94
N CYS A 116 -4.78 -18.49 -8.65
CA CYS A 116 -5.19 -17.19 -8.12
C CYS A 116 -4.19 -16.09 -8.51
N ILE A 117 -4.17 -15.73 -9.81
CA ILE A 117 -3.28 -14.73 -10.40
C ILE A 117 -4.14 -13.56 -10.88
N ALA A 118 -3.87 -12.37 -10.34
CA ALA A 118 -4.57 -11.16 -10.72
C ALA A 118 -4.19 -10.71 -12.16
N PRO A 119 -5.17 -10.29 -12.98
CA PRO A 119 -4.91 -9.59 -14.23
C PRO A 119 -4.07 -8.33 -14.05
N ASN A 120 -3.34 -7.94 -15.11
CA ASN A 120 -2.63 -6.67 -15.14
C ASN A 120 -3.63 -5.49 -15.12
N GLY A 121 -3.25 -4.40 -14.46
CA GLY A 121 -4.02 -3.15 -14.45
C GLY A 121 -4.93 -2.95 -13.23
N PHE A 122 -4.93 -3.88 -12.28
CA PHE A 122 -5.65 -3.69 -11.01
C PHE A 122 -4.98 -2.63 -10.12
N GLY A 123 -5.80 -1.80 -9.48
CA GLY A 123 -5.36 -0.84 -8.49
C GLY A 123 -4.85 -1.54 -7.22
N ALA A 124 -4.11 -0.80 -6.38
CA ALA A 124 -3.51 -1.35 -5.17
C ALA A 124 -4.53 -1.95 -4.19
N ALA A 125 -5.71 -1.31 -4.05
CA ALA A 125 -6.77 -1.80 -3.18
C ALA A 125 -7.38 -3.11 -3.69
N CYS A 126 -7.77 -3.15 -4.97
CA CYS A 126 -8.23 -4.37 -5.63
C CYS A 126 -7.23 -5.51 -5.53
N LEU A 127 -5.95 -5.25 -5.82
CA LEU A 127 -4.90 -6.26 -5.79
C LEU A 127 -4.72 -6.86 -4.39
N ARG A 128 -4.74 -6.00 -3.36
CA ARG A 128 -4.71 -6.44 -1.96
C ARG A 128 -5.89 -7.35 -1.63
N SER A 129 -7.11 -6.92 -1.98
CA SER A 129 -8.32 -7.69 -1.71
C SER A 129 -8.40 -9.01 -2.46
N PHE A 130 -7.97 -9.02 -3.72
CA PHE A 130 -7.87 -10.23 -4.53
C PHE A 130 -6.97 -11.26 -3.84
N HIS A 131 -5.75 -10.86 -3.46
CA HIS A 131 -4.79 -11.78 -2.84
C HIS A 131 -5.24 -12.28 -1.48
N GLN A 132 -5.89 -11.42 -0.68
CA GLN A 132 -6.40 -11.79 0.63
C GLN A 132 -7.54 -12.82 0.56
N CYS A 133 -8.27 -12.87 -0.56
CA CYS A 133 -9.36 -13.82 -0.77
C CYS A 133 -8.94 -15.08 -1.56
N CYS A 134 -7.65 -15.24 -1.87
CA CYS A 134 -7.13 -16.50 -2.38
C CYS A 134 -7.07 -17.54 -1.25
N PRO A 135 -7.40 -18.82 -1.51
CA PRO A 135 -7.23 -19.90 -0.54
C PRO A 135 -5.77 -20.05 -0.11
N GLU A 136 -5.54 -20.39 1.17
CA GLU A 136 -4.20 -20.72 1.71
C GLU A 136 -3.51 -21.84 0.88
N ASP A 137 -4.27 -22.76 0.29
CA ASP A 137 -3.72 -23.83 -0.56
C ASP A 137 -3.31 -23.35 -1.97
N ALA A 138 -3.85 -22.22 -2.42
CA ALA A 138 -3.41 -21.52 -3.65
C ALA A 138 -2.14 -20.69 -3.42
N VAL A 139 -1.73 -20.51 -2.15
CA VAL A 139 -0.47 -19.85 -1.76
C VAL A 139 0.74 -20.80 -1.92
N SER A 140 0.51 -22.10 -2.16
CA SER A 140 1.56 -23.05 -2.53
C SER A 140 1.71 -23.14 -4.06
N LYS A 141 2.33 -22.14 -4.70
CA LYS A 141 3.72 -22.28 -5.18
C LYS A 141 4.47 -20.96 -5.45
N HIS A 142 3.99 -19.79 -5.02
CA HIS A 142 4.75 -18.54 -5.25
C HIS A 142 4.71 -17.46 -4.15
N VAL A 143 4.16 -17.73 -2.97
CA VAL A 143 4.39 -16.86 -1.81
C VAL A 143 4.75 -17.72 -0.61
N SER A 144 6.04 -17.89 -0.40
CA SER A 144 6.55 -18.33 0.90
C SER A 144 7.88 -17.65 1.17
N LYS A 145 7.78 -16.64 2.05
CA LYS A 145 8.70 -16.11 3.06
C LYS A 145 8.62 -14.57 3.04
N HIS A 146 8.05 -13.83 4.01
CA HIS A 146 7.64 -14.04 5.41
C HIS A 146 6.48 -13.04 5.71
N HIS A 147 5.32 -13.45 6.23
CA HIS A 147 4.92 -13.66 7.62
C HIS A 147 4.77 -12.41 8.53
N ARG A 148 3.52 -12.26 9.01
CA ARG A 148 3.10 -12.14 10.42
C ARG A 148 3.47 -10.84 11.15
N TYR A 149 2.43 -10.02 11.25
CA TYR A 149 2.18 -9.07 12.33
C TYR A 149 2.48 -9.69 13.70
N GLU A 150 3.52 -9.18 14.36
CA GLU A 150 3.56 -9.07 15.82
C GLU A 150 3.86 -7.60 16.13
N SER A 151 2.95 -7.00 16.90
CA SER A 151 2.89 -5.59 17.26
C SER A 151 4.13 -5.17 18.04
N HIS A 152 4.93 -4.24 17.49
CA HIS A 152 5.47 -3.13 18.26
C HIS A 152 5.88 -1.98 17.32
N SER A 153 5.42 -0.79 17.68
CA SER A 153 5.67 0.51 17.06
C SER A 153 7.14 0.79 16.72
N ASP A 154 7.45 1.20 15.49
CA ASP A 154 7.90 2.57 15.19
C ASP A 154 8.31 2.73 13.70
N LEU A 155 7.69 3.71 13.04
CA LEU A 155 8.34 4.62 12.10
C LEU A 155 9.10 4.03 10.88
N THR A 156 8.51 3.14 10.08
CA THR A 156 9.04 2.80 8.73
C THR A 156 7.97 2.66 7.63
N ASP A 157 6.85 3.37 7.75
CA ASP A 157 5.75 3.37 6.77
C ASP A 157 5.62 4.72 6.04
N LEU A 158 6.74 5.44 5.85
CA LEU A 158 6.72 6.76 5.23
C LEU A 158 6.84 6.73 3.71
N LEU A 159 7.10 5.58 3.07
CA LEU A 159 7.13 5.51 1.61
C LEU A 159 6.67 4.13 1.15
N SER A 160 5.36 4.03 0.89
CA SER A 160 4.86 3.34 -0.29
C SER A 160 5.91 3.45 -1.41
N VAL A 161 6.68 2.38 -1.56
CA VAL A 161 7.61 2.21 -2.68
C VAL A 161 6.69 2.10 -3.88
N GLY A 162 6.43 3.24 -4.53
CA GLY A 162 5.89 3.25 -5.87
C GLY A 162 6.70 2.24 -6.66
N ASN A 163 6.01 1.21 -7.15
CA ASN A 163 6.61 0.04 -7.77
C ASN A 163 7.78 0.49 -8.65
N ARG A 164 9.04 0.34 -8.20
CA ARG A 164 10.18 0.93 -8.93
C ARG A 164 10.38 0.23 -10.27
N CYS A 165 9.76 -0.94 -10.43
CA CYS A 165 9.63 -1.62 -11.71
C CYS A 165 8.67 -0.96 -12.69
N ALA A 166 7.75 -0.11 -12.23
CA ALA A 166 6.88 0.67 -13.10
C ALA A 166 7.64 1.76 -13.88
N SER A 167 8.78 2.25 -13.36
CA SER A 167 9.65 3.22 -14.05
C SER A 167 10.95 2.61 -14.58
N ALA A 168 11.12 1.30 -14.44
CA ALA A 168 12.28 0.57 -14.94
C ALA A 168 12.24 0.41 -16.46
N LYS A 169 13.39 0.48 -17.12
CA LYS A 169 13.51 0.29 -18.58
C LYS A 169 13.67 -1.18 -18.99
N CYS A 170 13.32 -2.13 -18.11
CA CYS A 170 13.51 -3.54 -18.37
C CYS A 170 12.69 -4.00 -19.57
N LYS A 171 13.33 -4.61 -20.57
CA LYS A 171 12.64 -5.03 -21.81
C LYS A 171 11.64 -6.16 -21.59
N HIS A 172 11.90 -7.07 -20.66
CA HIS A 172 11.00 -8.19 -20.36
C HIS A 172 10.52 -8.23 -18.91
N LEU A 173 11.40 -8.50 -17.96
CA LEU A 173 11.03 -8.63 -16.55
C LEU A 173 11.81 -7.63 -15.70
N CYS A 174 11.13 -7.06 -14.71
CA CYS A 174 11.73 -6.21 -13.70
C CYS A 174 11.49 -6.78 -12.31
N THR A 175 12.49 -6.69 -11.45
CA THR A 175 12.38 -7.04 -10.04
C THR A 175 12.98 -5.93 -9.17
N ASP A 176 12.17 -5.41 -8.26
CA ASP A 176 12.59 -4.44 -7.26
C ASP A 176 13.00 -5.19 -5.99
N ARG A 177 14.32 -5.36 -5.80
CA ARG A 177 14.88 -6.02 -4.61
C ARG A 177 15.11 -5.05 -3.43
N GLY A 178 14.61 -3.81 -3.52
CA GLY A 178 14.80 -2.80 -2.47
C GLY A 178 16.24 -2.26 -2.35
N GLY A 179 17.14 -2.61 -3.27
CA GLY A 179 18.50 -2.04 -3.37
C GLY A 179 18.51 -0.65 -4.01
N ALA A 180 19.69 -0.09 -4.29
CA ALA A 180 19.82 1.25 -4.89
C ALA A 180 19.14 1.39 -6.27
N THR A 181 19.00 0.28 -7.02
CA THR A 181 18.28 0.21 -8.31
C THR A 181 17.45 -1.07 -8.39
N VAL A 182 16.50 -1.10 -9.34
CA VAL A 182 15.79 -2.32 -9.76
C VAL A 182 16.65 -3.14 -10.72
N GLU A 183 16.37 -4.44 -10.82
CA GLU A 183 17.12 -5.37 -11.65
C GLU A 183 16.25 -5.95 -12.76
N CYS A 184 16.79 -6.05 -13.97
CA CYS A 184 16.09 -6.58 -15.13
C CYS A 184 16.53 -8.01 -15.46
N SER A 185 15.61 -8.80 -16.00
CA SER A 185 15.91 -10.13 -16.52
C SER A 185 15.09 -10.46 -17.78
N CYS A 186 15.49 -11.53 -18.47
CA CYS A 186 14.96 -11.90 -19.79
C CYS A 186 14.19 -13.23 -19.74
N ARG A 187 13.17 -13.35 -20.60
CA ARG A 187 12.46 -14.61 -20.85
C ARG A 187 13.39 -15.61 -21.55
N THR A 188 13.10 -16.90 -21.36
CA THR A 188 13.87 -18.01 -21.94
C THR A 188 14.11 -17.83 -23.44
N GLY A 189 15.35 -18.07 -23.88
CA GLY A 189 15.78 -17.88 -25.27
C GLY A 189 16.38 -16.50 -25.58
N TYR A 190 16.46 -15.61 -24.59
CA TYR A 190 17.11 -14.31 -24.69
C TYR A 190 18.10 -14.13 -23.54
N GLU A 191 19.22 -13.48 -23.81
CA GLU A 191 20.25 -13.09 -22.84
C GLU A 191 20.12 -11.61 -22.48
N LEU A 192 20.47 -11.27 -21.24
CA LEU A 192 20.48 -9.89 -20.79
C LEU A 192 21.69 -9.16 -21.38
N GLY A 193 21.42 -8.08 -22.10
CA GLY A 193 22.45 -7.22 -22.65
C GLY A 193 23.31 -6.57 -21.57
N SER A 194 24.50 -6.13 -21.97
CA SER A 194 25.48 -5.48 -21.09
C SER A 194 25.03 -4.13 -20.53
N ASP A 195 23.96 -3.55 -21.08
CA ASP A 195 23.30 -2.36 -20.54
C ASP A 195 22.49 -2.64 -19.27
N GLY A 196 22.21 -3.91 -18.94
CA GLY A 196 21.45 -4.32 -17.76
C GLY A 196 19.93 -4.15 -17.87
N TYR A 197 19.40 -3.82 -19.06
CA TYR A 197 17.96 -3.59 -19.29
C TYR A 197 17.41 -4.30 -20.53
N SER A 198 18.22 -4.44 -21.57
CA SER A 198 17.80 -5.00 -22.86
C SER A 198 17.93 -6.52 -22.89
N CYS A 199 17.05 -7.17 -23.63
CA CYS A 199 17.12 -8.61 -23.92
C CYS A 199 17.45 -8.84 -25.40
N ILE A 200 18.52 -9.59 -25.66
CA ILE A 200 19.03 -9.96 -26.98
C ILE A 200 18.93 -11.48 -27.17
N GLY A 201 18.61 -11.95 -28.36
CA GLY A 201 18.42 -13.37 -28.67
C GLY A 201 18.67 -13.63 -30.14
#